data_AF-A0A7I7SL54-F1
#
_entry.id   AF-A0A7I7SL54-F1
#
_cell.length_a   1.000
_cell.length_b   1.000
_cell.length_c   1.000
_cell.angle_alpha   90.00
_cell.angle_beta   90.00
_cell.angle_gamma   90.00
#
_symmetry.space_group_name_H-M   'P 1'
#
loop_
_entity.id
_entity.type
_entity.pdbx_description
1 polymer ?
#
loop_
_entity_poly.entity_id
_entity_poly.type
_entity_poly.pdbx_seq_one_letter_code
_entity_poly.pdbx_strand_id
1 'polypeptide(L)'
;MLTHAAGVPLSVAALEGDRAQTATMLPVITAFTAAHQLTDVTVVADAGMICEANRVAVQAAGSSYVLDAGIPFLARCRPRVA
;
A
#
# COMPACT_ATOMS: atom_id res chain seq x y z
N MET A 1 3.72 -1.39 7.97
CA MET A 1 4.02 -0.48 9.09
C MET A 1 4.06 0.93 8.52
N LEU A 2 3.40 1.88 9.16
CA LEU A 2 3.43 3.30 8.77
C LEU A 2 4.33 4.05 9.75
N THR A 3 5.20 4.90 9.24
CA THR A 3 6.19 5.65 10.04
C THR A 3 6.12 7.13 9.73
N HIS A 4 6.36 7.96 10.75
CA HIS A 4 6.57 9.39 10.51
C HIS A 4 7.95 9.66 9.92
N ALA A 5 8.25 10.91 9.57
CA ALA A 5 9.52 11.31 8.95
C ALA A 5 10.79 10.93 9.75
N ALA A 6 10.77 11.00 11.09
CA ALA A 6 11.87 10.55 11.94
C ALA A 6 11.86 9.02 12.26
N GLY A 7 11.10 8.21 11.51
CA GLY A 7 11.13 6.75 11.59
C GLY A 7 10.36 6.05 12.71
N VAL A 8 9.62 6.78 13.58
CA VAL A 8 8.82 6.14 14.63
C VAL A 8 7.55 5.54 14.02
N PRO A 9 7.18 4.28 14.36
CA PRO A 9 5.93 3.68 13.94
C PRO A 9 4.73 4.49 14.43
N LEU A 10 3.86 4.87 13.49
CA LEU A 10 2.55 5.45 13.77
C LEU A 10 1.46 4.37 13.81
N SER A 11 1.62 3.28 13.07
CA SER A 11 0.67 2.16 13.04
C SER A 11 1.30 0.87 12.54
N VAL A 12 0.88 -0.25 13.14
CA VAL A 12 1.28 -1.61 12.77
C VAL A 12 0.02 -2.43 12.55
N ALA A 13 -0.05 -3.13 11.42
CA ALA A 13 -1.12 -4.07 11.09
C ALA A 13 -0.47 -5.37 10.64
N ALA A 14 -0.93 -6.49 11.19
CA ALA A 14 -0.60 -7.83 10.72
C ALA A 14 -1.79 -8.35 9.91
N LEU A 15 -1.53 -8.69 8.65
CA LEU A 15 -2.54 -9.15 7.71
C LEU A 15 -2.15 -10.56 7.26
N GLU A 16 -3.15 -11.38 7.00
CA GLU A 16 -2.96 -12.75 6.52
C GLU A 16 -2.22 -12.76 5.18
N GLY A 17 -1.13 -13.54 5.11
CA GLY A 17 -0.16 -13.49 4.01
C GLY A 17 -0.65 -14.06 2.67
N ASP A 18 -1.75 -14.82 2.66
CA ASP A 18 -2.33 -15.38 1.43
C ASP A 18 -3.40 -14.46 0.80
N ARG A 19 -3.70 -13.32 1.43
CA ARG A 19 -4.58 -12.33 0.82
C ARG A 19 -3.80 -11.47 -0.18
N ALA A 20 -4.42 -11.23 -1.32
CA ALA A 20 -3.91 -10.28 -2.30
C ALA A 20 -3.57 -8.94 -1.61
N GLN A 21 -2.36 -8.44 -1.84
CA GLN A 21 -1.83 -7.22 -1.24
C GLN A 21 -2.77 -6.01 -1.43
N THR A 22 -3.60 -6.00 -2.48
CA THR A 22 -4.66 -4.99 -2.70
C THR A 22 -5.66 -4.94 -1.55
N ALA A 23 -6.12 -6.11 -1.11
CA ALA A 23 -7.17 -6.25 -0.11
C ALA A 23 -6.70 -5.92 1.30
N THR A 24 -5.39 -5.80 1.49
CA THR A 24 -4.76 -5.61 2.80
C THR A 24 -4.12 -4.23 2.93
N MET A 25 -3.53 -3.68 1.86
CA MET A 25 -2.84 -2.39 1.89
C MET A 25 -3.80 -1.19 1.89
N LEU A 26 -4.81 -1.18 1.01
CA LEU A 26 -5.76 -0.07 0.89
C LEU A 26 -6.57 0.15 2.17
N PRO A 27 -7.16 -0.88 2.83
CA PRO A 27 -7.89 -0.66 4.07
C PRO A 27 -7.03 -0.06 5.18
N VAL A 28 -5.74 -0.44 5.26
CA VAL A 28 -4.81 0.13 6.24
C VAL A 28 -4.54 1.60 5.95
N ILE A 29 -4.28 1.96 4.69
CA ILE A 29 -4.07 3.35 4.28
C ILE A 29 -5.33 4.19 4.55
N THR A 30 -6.49 3.74 4.09
CA THR A 30 -7.75 4.47 4.27
C THR A 30 -8.11 4.66 5.73
N ALA A 31 -7.96 3.62 6.57
CA ALA A 31 -8.22 3.72 8.00
C ALA A 31 -7.28 4.71 8.69
N PHE A 32 -6.00 4.70 8.31
CA PHE A 32 -5.01 5.63 8.83
C PHE A 32 -5.29 7.08 8.40
N THR A 33 -5.57 7.31 7.13
CA THR A 33 -5.95 8.61 6.58
C THR A 33 -7.17 9.18 7.31
N ALA A 34 -8.21 8.35 7.52
CA ALA A 34 -9.42 8.75 8.23
C ALA A 34 -9.16 9.06 9.72
N ALA A 35 -8.38 8.22 10.40
CA ALA A 35 -8.07 8.39 11.82
C ALA A 35 -7.27 9.68 12.10
N HIS A 36 -6.44 10.11 11.14
CA HIS A 36 -5.57 11.28 11.28
C HIS A 36 -6.01 12.49 10.43
N GLN A 37 -7.19 12.42 9.79
CA GLN A 37 -7.74 13.49 8.94
C GLN A 37 -6.76 13.99 7.87
N LEU A 38 -6.00 13.07 7.28
CA LEU A 38 -4.97 13.41 6.29
C LEU A 38 -5.64 13.72 4.95
N THR A 39 -5.23 14.82 4.33
CA THR A 39 -5.69 15.21 3.00
C THR A 39 -4.90 14.56 1.86
N ASP A 40 -3.68 14.10 2.15
CA ASP A 40 -2.82 13.42 1.18
C ASP A 40 -1.91 12.40 1.89
N VAL A 41 -1.62 11.29 1.22
CA VAL A 41 -0.75 10.21 1.69
C VAL A 41 0.08 9.69 0.52
N THR A 42 1.40 9.59 0.74
CA THR A 42 2.32 8.95 -0.20
C THR A 42 2.72 7.57 0.30
N VAL A 43 2.49 6.55 -0.52
CA VAL A 43 2.88 5.16 -0.24
C VAL A 43 4.26 4.91 -0.82
N VAL A 44 5.22 4.53 0.03
CA VAL A 44 6.55 4.08 -0.40
C VAL A 44 6.61 2.56 -0.27
N ALA A 45 6.84 1.86 -1.38
CA ALA A 45 6.90 0.40 -1.40
C ALA A 45 7.94 -0.10 -2.41
N ASP A 46 8.52 -1.27 -2.12
CA ASP A 46 9.29 -2.02 -3.11
C ASP A 46 8.37 -2.45 -4.26
N ALA A 47 8.86 -2.38 -5.51
CA ALA A 47 8.05 -2.72 -6.67
C ALA A 47 7.63 -4.21 -6.71
N GLY A 48 8.35 -5.11 -6.04
CA GLY A 48 7.98 -6.52 -5.87
C GLY A 48 6.86 -6.73 -4.85
N MET A 49 6.57 -5.72 -4.04
CA MET A 49 5.51 -5.72 -3.01
C MET A 49 4.19 -5.14 -3.52
N ILE A 50 4.16 -4.55 -4.72
CA ILE A 50 2.96 -3.99 -5.35
C ILE A 50 2.71 -4.69 -6.68
N CYS A 51 1.45 -4.97 -6.99
CA CYS A 51 1.04 -5.46 -8.31
C CYS A 51 0.26 -4.37 -9.06
N GLU A 52 0.06 -4.56 -10.36
CA GLU A 52 -0.54 -3.54 -11.23
C GLU A 52 -1.93 -3.05 -10.76
N ALA A 53 -2.81 -3.97 -10.33
CA ALA A 53 -4.12 -3.58 -9.82
C ALA A 53 -4.04 -2.82 -8.48
N ASN A 54 -3.03 -3.09 -7.64
CA ASN A 54 -2.80 -2.32 -6.41
C ASN A 54 -2.44 -0.88 -6.76
N ARG A 55 -1.54 -0.67 -7.72
CA ARG A 55 -1.12 0.66 -8.15
C ARG A 55 -2.33 1.48 -8.61
N VAL A 56 -3.17 0.89 -9.45
CA VAL A 56 -4.40 1.53 -9.95
C VAL A 56 -5.34 1.85 -8.78
N ALA A 57 -5.52 0.92 -7.85
CA ALA A 57 -6.44 1.10 -6.74
C ALA A 57 -5.94 2.14 -5.71
N VAL A 58 -4.63 2.22 -5.45
CA VAL A 58 -4.02 3.27 -4.60
C VAL A 58 -4.19 4.64 -5.25
N GLN A 59 -3.94 4.75 -6.56
CA GLN A 59 -4.14 5.99 -7.30
C GLN A 59 -5.62 6.42 -7.33
N ALA A 60 -6.54 5.47 -7.51
CA ALA A 60 -7.99 5.73 -7.46
C ALA A 60 -8.48 6.17 -6.08
N ALA A 61 -7.78 5.76 -5.01
CA ALA A 61 -8.05 6.21 -3.64
C ALA A 61 -7.47 7.61 -3.33
N GLY A 62 -6.91 8.30 -4.34
CA GLY A 62 -6.36 9.65 -4.19
C GLY A 62 -4.99 9.69 -3.50
N SER A 63 -4.34 8.55 -3.29
CA SER A 63 -3.01 8.48 -2.70
C SER A 63 -1.93 8.47 -3.77
N SER A 64 -0.82 9.16 -3.51
CA SER A 64 0.38 9.14 -4.34
C SER A 64 1.26 7.94 -3.99
N TYR A 65 2.18 7.55 -4.89
CA TYR A 65 3.11 6.44 -4.61
C TYR A 65 4.53 6.72 -5.11
N VAL A 66 5.50 6.12 -4.42
CA VAL A 66 6.89 5.98 -4.85
C VAL A 66 7.23 4.50 -4.83
N LEU A 67 7.72 3.99 -5.96
CA LEU A 67 8.16 2.61 -6.10
C LEU A 67 9.65 2.57 -6.38
N ASP A 68 10.32 1.60 -5.77
CA ASP A 68 11.74 1.37 -6.05
C ASP A 68 11.92 0.86 -7.50
N ALA A 69 12.90 1.40 -8.22
CA ALA A 69 12.98 1.35 -9.69
C ALA A 69 13.51 0.03 -10.27
N GLY A 70 13.80 -0.96 -9.41
CA GLY A 70 14.48 -2.19 -9.80
C GLY A 70 13.69 -3.12 -10.74
N ILE A 71 12.39 -2.87 -10.93
CA ILE A 71 11.53 -3.75 -11.75
C ILE A 71 10.97 -2.97 -12.95
N PRO A 72 11.32 -3.36 -14.20
CA PRO A 72 10.91 -2.64 -15.40
C PRO A 72 9.40 -2.73 -15.70
N PHE A 73 8.69 -3.67 -15.05
CA PHE A 73 7.25 -3.83 -15.14
C PHE A 73 6.71 -4.34 -13.80
N LEU A 74 5.52 -3.89 -13.39
CA LEU A 74 4.87 -4.43 -12.20
C LEU A 74 4.31 -5.81 -12.47
N ALA A 75 4.42 -6.69 -11.46
CA ALA A 75 3.83 -8.02 -11.54
C ALA A 75 2.30 -7.94 -11.64
N ARG A 76 1.69 -8.91 -12.34
CA ARG A 76 0.23 -9.12 -12.27
C ARG A 76 -0.14 -9.58 -10.87
N CYS A 77 -1.29 -9.13 -10.37
CA CYS A 77 -1.77 -9.56 -9.07
C CYS A 77 -2.09 -11.05 -9.10
N ARG A 78 -1.68 -11.77 -8.05
CA ARG A 78 -2.09 -13.17 -7.90
C ARG A 78 -3.62 -13.23 -7.73
N PRO A 79 -4.29 -14.19 -8.38
CA PRO A 79 -5.71 -14.42 -8.15
C PRO A 79 -5.92 -14.80 -6.69
N ARG A 80 -7.05 -14.34 -6.14
CA ARG A 80 -7.43 -14.64 -4.76
C ARG A 80 -7.61 -16.15 -4.62
N VAL A 81 -6.82 -16.78 -3.74
CA VAL A 81 -7.17 -18.10 -3.22
C VAL A 81 -8.31 -17.84 -2.22
N ALA A 82 -9.45 -18.49 -2.46
CA ALA A 82 -10.67 -18.29 -1.69
C ALA A 82 -10.53 -18.82 -0.27
#